data_AF-A0A9E1KNJ4-F1
#
_entry.id   AF-A0A9E1KNJ4-F1
#
_cell.length_a   1.000
_cell.length_b   1.000
_cell.length_c   1.000
_cell.angle_alpha   90.00
_cell.angle_beta   90.00
_cell.angle_gamma   90.00
#
_symmetry.space_group_name_H-M   'P 1'
#
loop_
_entity.id
_entity.type
_entity.pdbx_description
1 polymer ?
#
loop_
_entity_poly.entity_id
_entity_poly.type
_entity_poly.pdbx_seq_one_letter_code
_entity_poly.pdbx_strand_id
1 'polypeptide(L)'
;EALSPAAAPDHWDIIEGQGSLIHPGYAAVTLGLLHGSQADDIVLCHDPRREFNLDSPQVKIPPLGEVIDLYLAMGRLTNADIRCSGISLNTKGMSESERERALEQTRAETGALVFDPVATGVGELVDALALPC
;
A
#
# COMPACT_ATOMS: atom_id res chain seq x y z
N GLU A 1 -4.70 9.86 25.51
CA GLU A 1 -4.05 9.18 24.37
C GLU A 1 -3.37 10.22 23.51
N ALA A 2 -2.28 9.86 22.82
CA ALA A 2 -1.55 10.74 21.92
C ALA A 2 -1.35 10.02 20.57
N LEU A 3 -1.52 10.74 19.47
CA LEU A 3 -1.21 10.25 18.13
C LEU A 3 0.32 10.19 17.93
N SER A 4 0.78 9.51 16.88
CA SER A 4 2.20 9.50 16.54
C SER A 4 2.70 10.94 16.33
N PRO A 5 3.84 11.32 16.94
CA PRO A 5 4.44 12.63 16.68
C PRO A 5 4.96 12.70 15.25
N ALA A 6 5.20 13.92 14.75
CA ALA A 6 5.85 14.10 13.46
C ALA A 6 7.30 13.56 13.50
N ALA A 7 7.73 12.95 12.39
CA ALA A 7 9.12 12.57 12.18
C ALA A 7 10.04 13.80 12.14
N ALA A 8 11.33 13.61 12.42
CA ALA A 8 12.34 14.65 12.18
C ALA A 8 12.48 14.92 10.67
N PRO A 9 12.86 16.15 10.24
CA PRO A 9 12.90 16.51 8.81
C PRO A 9 13.80 15.64 7.92
N ASP A 10 14.81 14.98 8.50
CA ASP A 10 15.78 14.11 7.84
C ASP A 10 15.56 12.62 8.16
N HIS A 11 14.36 12.27 8.64
CA HIS A 11 14.00 10.92 9.09
C HIS A 11 12.67 10.46 8.50
N TRP A 12 12.56 9.16 8.26
CA TRP A 12 11.29 8.51 7.93
C TRP A 12 10.89 7.56 9.05
N ASP A 13 9.69 7.74 9.59
CA ASP A 13 9.04 6.74 10.41
C ASP A 13 8.40 5.68 9.49
N ILE A 14 9.03 4.51 9.40
CA ILE A 14 8.52 3.39 8.61
C ILE A 14 7.65 2.51 9.51
N ILE A 15 6.34 2.49 9.22
CA ILE A 15 5.35 1.80 10.03
C ILE A 15 4.94 0.50 9.35
N GLU A 16 5.16 -0.63 10.04
CA GLU A 16 4.73 -1.93 9.53
C GLU A 16 3.20 -2.03 9.49
N GLY A 17 2.64 -2.21 8.29
CA GLY A 17 1.21 -2.38 8.09
C GLY A 17 0.66 -3.65 8.75
N GLN A 18 -0.59 -3.60 9.23
CA GLN A 18 -1.27 -4.74 9.86
C GLN A 18 -2.67 -4.91 9.27
N GLY A 19 -2.99 -6.14 8.84
CA GLY A 19 -4.31 -6.49 8.31
C GLY A 19 -4.63 -5.84 6.96
N SER A 20 -5.93 -5.63 6.71
CA SER A 20 -6.41 -4.87 5.55
C SER A 20 -7.79 -4.27 5.83
N LEU A 21 -8.07 -3.06 5.32
CA LEU A 21 -9.40 -2.42 5.44
C LEU A 21 -10.50 -3.23 4.74
N ILE A 22 -10.15 -4.04 3.74
CA ILE A 22 -11.08 -4.91 3.03
C ILE A 22 -11.17 -6.33 3.63
N HIS A 23 -10.50 -6.57 4.77
CA HIS A 23 -10.58 -7.84 5.49
C HIS A 23 -11.61 -7.77 6.62
N PRO A 24 -12.62 -8.66 6.67
CA PRO A 24 -13.74 -8.57 7.60
C PRO A 24 -13.32 -8.65 9.08
N GLY A 25 -12.29 -9.43 9.39
CA GLY A 25 -11.80 -9.59 10.76
C GLY A 25 -10.69 -8.63 11.20
N TYR A 26 -10.05 -7.91 10.26
CA TYR A 26 -8.83 -7.14 10.54
C TYR A 26 -8.90 -5.67 10.14
N ALA A 27 -10.00 -5.23 9.51
CA ALA A 27 -10.19 -3.83 9.10
C ALA A 27 -10.03 -2.83 10.25
N ALA A 28 -10.52 -3.17 11.45
CA ALA A 28 -10.40 -2.30 12.63
C ALA A 28 -8.94 -2.08 13.05
N VAL A 29 -8.07 -3.08 12.91
CA VAL A 29 -6.64 -2.97 13.22
C VAL A 29 -5.98 -2.02 12.23
N THR A 30 -6.24 -2.20 10.93
CA THR A 30 -5.69 -1.33 9.89
C THR A 30 -6.15 0.11 10.03
N LEU A 31 -7.44 0.33 10.32
CA LEU A 31 -7.98 1.67 10.51
C LEU A 31 -7.36 2.38 11.72
N GLY A 32 -7.22 1.67 12.84
CA GLY A 32 -6.57 2.19 14.04
C GLY A 32 -5.12 2.58 13.77
N LEU A 33 -4.37 1.74 13.04
CA LEU A 33 -2.99 2.04 12.65
C LEU A 33 -2.92 3.26 11.72
N LEU A 34 -3.78 3.33 10.70
CA LEU A 34 -3.83 4.44 9.75
C LEU A 34 -4.14 5.77 10.45
N HIS A 35 -5.12 5.80 11.34
CA HIS A 35 -5.49 7.00 12.10
C HIS A 35 -4.46 7.38 13.15
N GLY A 36 -3.88 6.41 13.85
CA GLY A 36 -2.86 6.66 14.86
C GLY A 36 -1.56 7.20 14.26
N SER A 37 -1.18 6.69 13.09
CA SER A 37 0.05 7.06 12.39
C SER A 37 -0.06 8.37 11.63
N GLN A 38 -1.24 8.72 11.10
CA GLN A 38 -1.44 9.92 10.28
C GLN A 38 -0.47 9.99 9.09
N ALA A 39 -0.20 8.85 8.45
CA ALA A 39 0.82 8.72 7.42
C ALA A 39 0.67 9.75 6.29
N ASP A 40 1.80 10.33 5.85
CA ASP A 40 1.87 11.17 4.64
C ASP A 40 1.79 10.31 3.38
N ASP A 41 2.42 9.13 3.42
CA ASP A 41 2.54 8.21 2.31
C ASP A 41 2.07 6.81 2.71
N ILE A 42 1.30 6.16 1.85
CA ILE A 42 1.00 4.73 1.94
C ILE A 42 1.59 3.97 0.75
N VAL A 43 1.98 2.73 1.00
CA VAL A 43 2.34 1.75 -0.02
C VAL A 43 1.36 0.59 0.07
N LEU A 44 0.59 0.35 -0.99
CA LEU A 44 -0.37 -0.76 -1.01
C LEU A 44 0.38 -2.07 -1.33
N CYS A 45 0.36 -3.02 -0.40
CA CYS A 45 0.94 -4.35 -0.63
C CYS A 45 -0.11 -5.30 -1.22
N HIS A 46 0.23 -6.01 -2.30
CA HIS A 46 -0.68 -6.96 -2.96
C HIS A 46 0.04 -8.19 -3.52
N ASP A 47 -0.65 -9.33 -3.55
CA ASP A 47 -0.22 -10.55 -4.25
C ASP A 47 -1.05 -10.66 -5.54
N PRO A 48 -0.46 -10.48 -6.73
CA PRO A 48 -1.20 -10.31 -7.99
C PRO A 48 -1.97 -11.56 -8.42
N ARG A 49 -1.75 -12.71 -7.78
CA ARG A 49 -2.53 -13.94 -8.04
C ARG A 49 -3.74 -14.07 -7.11
N ARG A 50 -3.93 -13.14 -6.18
CA ARG A 50 -4.96 -13.22 -5.14
C ARG A 50 -6.20 -12.46 -5.56
N GLU A 51 -7.25 -13.21 -5.87
CA GLU A 51 -8.57 -12.65 -6.21
C GLU A 51 -9.51 -12.52 -5.00
N PHE A 52 -9.26 -13.28 -3.93
CA PHE A 52 -10.11 -13.34 -2.73
C PHE A 52 -9.29 -13.23 -1.45
N ASN A 53 -9.93 -12.79 -0.37
CA ASN A 53 -9.29 -12.74 0.94
C ASN A 53 -8.89 -14.14 1.42
N LEU A 54 -7.67 -14.26 1.96
CA LEU A 54 -7.06 -15.54 2.32
C LEU A 54 -7.91 -16.33 3.34
N ASP A 55 -8.31 -15.66 4.43
CA ASP A 55 -9.08 -16.26 5.52
C ASP A 55 -10.60 -16.05 5.35
N SER A 56 -11.02 -15.54 4.19
CA SER A 56 -12.42 -15.26 3.85
C SER A 56 -12.63 -15.37 2.33
N PRO A 57 -12.53 -16.58 1.76
CA PRO A 57 -12.52 -16.82 0.32
C PRO A 57 -13.81 -16.41 -0.40
N GLN A 58 -14.89 -16.14 0.34
CA GLN A 58 -16.13 -15.57 -0.18
C GLN A 58 -16.06 -14.05 -0.45
N VAL A 59 -15.02 -13.38 0.04
CA VAL A 59 -14.84 -11.92 -0.10
C VAL A 59 -13.82 -11.64 -1.19
N LYS A 60 -14.31 -11.22 -2.35
CA LYS A 60 -13.49 -10.81 -3.49
C LYS A 60 -12.70 -9.54 -3.16
N ILE A 61 -11.45 -9.48 -3.60
CA ILE A 61 -10.63 -8.27 -3.54
C ILE A 61 -11.13 -7.30 -4.62
N PRO A 62 -11.50 -6.05 -4.27
CA PRO A 62 -11.88 -5.03 -5.26
C PRO A 62 -10.71 -4.68 -6.18
N PRO A 63 -10.96 -4.00 -7.32
CA PRO A 63 -9.90 -3.39 -8.12
C PRO A 63 -8.98 -2.53 -7.25
N LEU A 64 -7.66 -2.60 -7.48
CA LEU A 64 -6.69 -1.95 -6.59
C LEU A 64 -6.86 -0.44 -6.52
N GLY A 65 -7.33 0.21 -7.58
CA GLY A 65 -7.69 1.63 -7.55
C GLY A 65 -8.76 1.96 -6.51
N GLU A 66 -9.82 1.15 -6.44
CA GLU A 66 -10.88 1.30 -5.42
C GLU A 66 -10.35 1.05 -4.01
N VAL A 67 -9.41 0.10 -3.86
CA VAL A 67 -8.74 -0.15 -2.58
C VAL A 67 -7.91 1.07 -2.18
N ILE A 68 -7.12 1.65 -3.08
CA ILE A 68 -6.34 2.87 -2.81
C ILE A 68 -7.27 4.00 -2.39
N ASP A 69 -8.34 4.25 -3.15
CA ASP A 69 -9.30 5.31 -2.85
C ASP A 69 -9.93 5.14 -1.45
N LEU A 70 -10.26 3.91 -1.06
CA LEU A 70 -10.76 3.60 0.28
C LEU A 70 -9.74 3.97 1.37
N TYR A 71 -8.48 3.56 1.22
CA TYR A 71 -7.43 3.89 2.20
C TYR A 71 -7.22 5.40 2.30
N LEU A 72 -7.15 6.11 1.17
CA LEU A 72 -7.00 7.55 1.17
C LEU A 72 -8.20 8.26 1.78
N ALA A 73 -9.43 7.83 1.46
CA ALA A 73 -10.64 8.39 2.06
C ALA A 73 -10.65 8.26 3.59
N MET A 74 -10.24 7.10 4.11
CA MET A 74 -10.18 6.87 5.56
C MET A 74 -9.02 7.62 6.22
N GLY A 75 -7.85 7.67 5.59
CA GLY A 75 -6.67 8.38 6.11
C GLY A 75 -6.82 9.90 6.12
N ARG A 76 -7.53 10.47 5.13
CA ARG A 76 -7.82 11.91 5.04
C ARG A 76 -8.58 12.49 6.22
N LEU A 77 -9.23 11.64 7.01
CA LEU A 77 -9.89 12.05 8.25
C LEU A 77 -8.89 12.52 9.32
N THR A 78 -7.63 12.08 9.23
CA THR A 78 -6.57 12.41 10.20
C THR A 78 -5.35 13.08 9.56
N ASN A 79 -5.08 12.85 8.28
CA ASN A 79 -4.08 13.60 7.49
C ASN A 79 -4.64 13.91 6.09
N ALA A 80 -5.01 15.17 5.83
CA ALA A 80 -5.63 15.58 4.57
C ALA A 80 -4.71 15.41 3.35
N ASP A 81 -3.40 15.43 3.57
CA ASP A 81 -2.37 15.41 2.53
C ASP A 81 -1.88 13.98 2.19
N ILE A 82 -2.45 12.95 2.82
CA ILE A 82 -2.10 11.55 2.57
C ILE A 82 -2.23 11.18 1.09
N ARG A 83 -1.22 10.46 0.58
CA ARG A 83 -1.16 9.95 -0.79
C ARG A 83 -0.70 8.49 -0.85
N CYS A 84 -0.99 7.85 -1.97
CA CYS A 84 -0.44 6.52 -2.28
C CYS A 84 0.79 6.69 -3.15
N SER A 85 1.95 6.30 -2.63
CA SER A 85 3.24 6.50 -3.31
C SER A 85 3.72 5.28 -4.07
N GLY A 86 3.00 4.16 -3.93
CA GLY A 86 3.16 3.02 -4.84
C GLY A 86 2.43 1.76 -4.40
N ILE A 87 2.56 0.75 -5.23
CA ILE A 87 2.04 -0.59 -5.01
C ILE A 87 3.21 -1.56 -4.96
N SER A 88 3.36 -2.24 -3.82
CA SER A 88 4.32 -3.32 -3.63
C SER A 88 3.67 -4.64 -4.03
N LEU A 89 4.09 -5.22 -5.15
CA LEU A 89 3.65 -6.54 -5.58
C LEU A 89 4.55 -7.63 -5.03
N ASN A 90 3.95 -8.63 -4.41
CA ASN A 90 4.61 -9.86 -4.01
C ASN A 90 4.58 -10.86 -5.17
N THR A 91 5.62 -10.88 -6.00
CA THR A 91 5.70 -11.81 -7.15
C THR A 91 6.45 -13.11 -6.81
N LYS A 92 6.55 -13.46 -5.53
CA LYS A 92 7.26 -14.65 -5.07
C LYS A 92 6.73 -15.91 -5.76
N GLY A 93 7.66 -16.66 -6.35
CA GLY A 93 7.37 -17.91 -7.05
C GLY A 93 6.81 -17.72 -8.47
N MET A 94 6.80 -16.51 -9.01
CA MET A 94 6.54 -16.23 -10.42
C MET A 94 7.86 -16.23 -11.20
N SER A 95 7.81 -16.65 -12.47
CA SER A 95 8.92 -16.45 -13.40
C SER A 95 9.16 -14.96 -13.66
N GLU A 96 10.33 -14.63 -14.21
CA GLU A 96 10.67 -13.26 -14.59
C GLU A 96 9.63 -12.65 -15.55
N SER A 97 9.26 -13.38 -16.60
CA SER A 97 8.26 -12.92 -17.57
C SER A 97 6.85 -12.71 -16.99
N GLU A 98 6.47 -13.52 -15.98
CA GLU A 98 5.18 -13.36 -15.30
C GLU A 98 5.20 -12.15 -14.36
N ARG A 99 6.32 -11.95 -13.66
CA ARG A 99 6.54 -10.79 -12.79
C ARG A 99 6.48 -9.49 -13.57
N GLU A 100 7.23 -9.39 -14.67
CA GLU A 100 7.23 -8.21 -15.53
C GLU A 100 5.82 -7.89 -16.04
N ARG A 101 5.09 -8.92 -16.49
CA ARG A 101 3.71 -8.76 -16.94
C ARG A 101 2.79 -8.27 -15.83
N ALA A 102 2.90 -8.82 -14.61
CA ALA A 102 2.08 -8.40 -13.49
C ALA A 102 2.38 -6.95 -13.07
N LEU A 103 3.66 -6.58 -13.01
CA LEU A 103 4.06 -5.20 -12.73
C LEU A 103 3.49 -4.23 -13.78
N GLU A 104 3.67 -4.52 -15.07
CA GLU A 104 3.18 -3.66 -16.15
C GLU A 104 1.65 -3.57 -16.18
N GLN A 105 0.96 -4.70 -16.03
CA GLN A 105 -0.50 -4.72 -15.98
C GLN A 105 -1.02 -3.88 -14.81
N THR A 106 -0.46 -4.04 -13.60
CA THR A 106 -0.88 -3.25 -12.45
C THR A 106 -0.54 -1.76 -12.61
N ARG A 107 0.61 -1.40 -13.23
CA ARG A 107 0.92 0.00 -13.58
C ARG A 107 -0.13 0.56 -14.53
N ALA A 108 -0.49 -0.18 -15.58
CA ALA A 108 -1.48 0.25 -16.56
C ALA A 108 -2.89 0.40 -15.95
N GLU A 109 -3.29 -0.50 -15.05
CA GLU A 109 -4.61 -0.49 -14.41
C GLU A 109 -4.77 0.65 -13.39
N THR A 110 -3.69 1.01 -12.69
CA THR A 110 -3.76 1.93 -11.54
C THR A 110 -3.15 3.30 -11.81
N GLY A 111 -2.28 3.41 -12.81
CA GLY A 111 -1.44 4.59 -13.05
C GLY A 111 -0.40 4.85 -11.95
N ALA A 112 -0.26 3.94 -10.98
CA ALA A 112 0.65 4.09 -9.85
C ALA A 112 2.06 3.58 -10.17
N LEU A 113 3.04 3.98 -9.35
CA LEU A 113 4.34 3.33 -9.28
C LEU A 113 4.14 1.91 -8.71
N VAL A 114 4.61 0.88 -9.41
CA VAL A 114 4.46 -0.52 -8.99
C VAL A 114 5.80 -1.21 -9.00
N PHE A 115 6.17 -1.89 -7.93
CA PHE A 115 7.48 -2.53 -7.78
C PHE A 115 7.37 -3.82 -6.97
N ASP A 116 8.37 -4.69 -7.07
CA ASP A 116 8.54 -5.82 -6.15
C ASP A 116 9.79 -5.55 -5.30
N PRO A 117 9.66 -5.23 -3.99
CA PRO A 117 10.79 -4.84 -3.16
C PRO A 117 11.84 -5.94 -3.00
N VAL A 118 11.45 -7.22 -3.17
CA VAL A 118 12.36 -8.36 -3.04
C VAL A 118 13.08 -8.65 -4.34
N ALA A 119 12.38 -8.52 -5.48
CA ALA A 119 12.91 -8.87 -6.78
C ALA A 119 13.59 -7.71 -7.52
N THR A 120 13.01 -6.51 -7.47
CA THR A 120 13.48 -5.31 -8.20
C THR A 120 14.02 -4.23 -7.28
N GLY A 121 13.84 -4.37 -5.96
CA GLY A 121 14.23 -3.38 -4.97
C GLY A 121 13.25 -2.21 -4.86
N VAL A 122 13.63 -1.20 -4.09
CA VAL A 122 12.78 -0.05 -3.70
C VAL A 122 13.27 1.30 -4.23
N GLY A 123 14.30 1.30 -5.09
CA GLY A 123 14.95 2.54 -5.55
C GLY A 123 13.97 3.55 -6.15
N GLU A 124 13.11 3.10 -7.08
CA GLU A 124 12.09 3.96 -7.70
C GLU A 124 11.16 4.63 -6.66
N LEU A 125 10.74 3.89 -5.63
CA LEU A 125 9.90 4.45 -4.56
C LEU A 125 10.68 5.47 -3.72
N VAL A 126 11.91 5.16 -3.34
CA VAL A 126 12.76 6.06 -2.53
C VAL A 126 13.01 7.38 -3.26
N ASP A 127 13.31 7.30 -4.57
CA ASP A 127 13.49 8.49 -5.41
C ASP A 127 12.20 9.31 -5.51
N ALA A 128 11.04 8.65 -5.66
CA ALA A 128 9.74 9.32 -5.70
C ALA A 128 9.39 10.04 -4.39
N LEU A 129 9.75 9.46 -3.24
CA LEU A 129 9.54 10.06 -1.92
C LEU A 129 10.54 11.20 -1.61
N ALA A 130 11.73 11.19 -2.21
CA ALA A 130 12.76 12.20 -2.00
C ALA A 130 12.54 13.49 -2.81
N LEU A 131 11.65 13.46 -3.81
CA LEU A 131 11.29 14.65 -4.57
C LEU A 131 10.36 15.53 -3.72
N PRO A 132 10.68 16.82 -3.50
CA PRO A 132 9.75 17.73 -2.86
C PRO A 132 8.49 17.86 -3.72
N CYS A 133 7.31 17.70 -3.09
CA CYS A 133 6.02 18.03 -3.71
C CYS A 133 5.94 19.51 -4.11
#